data_AF-A0A972ACC0-F1
#
_entry.id   AF-A0A972ACC0-F1
#
_cell.length_a   1.000
_cell.length_b   1.000
_cell.length_c   1.000
_cell.angle_alpha   90.00
_cell.angle_beta   90.00
_cell.angle_gamma   90.00
#
_symmetry.space_group_name_H-M   'P 1'
#
loop_
_entity.id
_entity.type
_entity.pdbx_description
1 polymer ?
#
loop_
_entity_poly.entity_id
_entity_poly.type
_entity_poly.pdbx_seq_one_letter_code
_entity_poly.pdbx_strand_id
1 'polypeptide(L)'
;MTQRVIDNVNSIKYNNNFYQPYVALQGSLQLKLYNKGTKAFVIKAFDGSLLASIKDEIHILMEVEKRSPYSKEFDSSPPPKKRIPHKPAPNHPWRSQFFSPKILESHIAKDKKECQE
;
A
#
# COMPACT_ATOMS: atom_id res chain seq x y z
N MET A 1 -2.40 11.59 -16.67
CA MET A 1 -2.30 10.28 -17.37
C MET A 1 -1.01 9.61 -16.95
N THR A 2 -1.01 8.28 -16.75
CA THR A 2 0.20 7.54 -16.34
C THR A 2 0.54 6.48 -17.37
N GLN A 3 1.78 6.45 -17.85
CA GLN A 3 2.25 5.38 -18.73
C GLN A 3 2.47 4.09 -17.95
N ARG A 4 1.94 2.99 -18.47
CA ARG A 4 2.09 1.62 -17.93
C ARG A 4 2.37 0.66 -19.08
N VAL A 5 2.66 -0.59 -18.71
CA VAL A 5 2.94 -1.67 -19.63
C VAL A 5 2.04 -2.85 -19.26
N ILE A 6 1.57 -3.57 -20.27
CA ILE A 6 0.74 -4.76 -20.09
C ILE A 6 1.61 -5.94 -19.64
N ASP A 7 1.19 -6.58 -18.55
CA ASP A 7 1.80 -7.76 -17.95
C ASP A 7 1.48 -9.04 -18.75
N ASN A 8 2.12 -10.17 -18.40
CA ASN A 8 1.92 -11.46 -19.07
C ASN A 8 0.45 -11.94 -19.08
N VAL A 9 -0.34 -11.56 -18.07
CA VAL A 9 -1.74 -12.00 -17.89
C VAL A 9 -2.71 -10.98 -18.48
N ASN A 10 -2.24 -10.17 -19.43
CA ASN A 10 -3.00 -9.09 -20.07
C ASN A 10 -3.63 -8.11 -19.06
N SER A 11 -2.90 -7.82 -17.99
CA SER A 11 -3.32 -6.89 -16.95
C SER A 11 -2.39 -5.70 -16.87
N ILE A 12 -2.90 -4.60 -16.32
CA ILE A 12 -2.19 -3.35 -16.10
C ILE A 12 -2.22 -3.06 -14.60
N LYS A 13 -1.04 -2.91 -14.00
CA LYS A 13 -0.93 -2.50 -12.60
C LYS A 13 -1.10 -0.98 -12.46
N TYR A 14 -2.10 -0.56 -11.70
CA TYR A 14 -2.34 0.84 -11.36
C TYR A 14 -2.77 0.95 -9.89
N ASN A 15 -2.22 1.90 -9.13
CA ASN A 15 -2.53 2.06 -7.69
C ASN A 15 -2.53 0.77 -6.85
N ASN A 16 -1.58 -0.13 -7.12
CA ASN A 16 -1.42 -1.42 -6.44
C ASN A 16 -2.54 -2.45 -6.68
N ASN A 17 -3.46 -2.16 -7.60
CA ASN A 17 -4.48 -3.08 -8.09
C ASN A 17 -4.16 -3.46 -9.56
N PHE A 18 -4.74 -4.56 -10.01
CA PHE A 18 -4.59 -5.05 -11.38
C PHE A 18 -5.89 -4.82 -12.14
N TYR A 19 -5.76 -4.31 -13.36
CA TYR A 19 -6.89 -4.01 -14.22
C TYR A 19 -6.76 -4.71 -15.56
N GLN A 20 -7.87 -5.12 -16.15
CA GLN A 20 -7.93 -5.71 -17.49
C GLN A 20 -8.64 -4.78 -18.48
N PRO A 21 -8.17 -4.68 -19.73
CA PRO A 21 -8.79 -3.83 -20.74
C PRO A 21 -9.98 -4.55 -21.42
N TYR A 22 -11.11 -3.87 -21.42
CA TYR A 22 -12.36 -4.32 -22.02
C TYR A 22 -12.83 -3.35 -23.11
N VAL A 23 -13.55 -3.90 -24.09
CA VAL A 23 -14.22 -3.17 -25.17
C VAL A 23 -15.71 -3.45 -25.09
N ALA A 24 -16.53 -2.42 -25.23
CA ALA A 24 -17.97 -2.57 -25.40
C ALA A 24 -18.28 -2.90 -26.86
N LEU A 25 -18.76 -4.12 -27.11
CA LEU A 25 -19.10 -4.61 -28.45
C LEU A 25 -20.54 -5.14 -28.40
N GLN A 26 -21.43 -4.53 -29.19
CA GLN A 26 -22.85 -4.90 -29.29
C GLN A 26 -23.55 -5.05 -27.91
N GLY A 27 -23.31 -4.10 -27.01
CA GLY A 27 -23.89 -4.10 -25.66
C GLY A 27 -23.26 -5.09 -24.66
N SER A 28 -22.31 -5.91 -25.10
CA SER A 28 -21.54 -6.83 -24.25
C SER A 28 -20.13 -6.29 -23.99
N LEU A 29 -19.63 -6.49 -22.76
CA LEU A 29 -18.27 -6.09 -22.40
C LEU A 29 -17.33 -7.28 -22.65
N GLN A 30 -16.44 -7.15 -23.64
CA GLN A 30 -15.52 -8.21 -24.05
C GLN A 30 -14.09 -7.89 -23.67
N LEU A 31 -13.38 -8.88 -23.15
CA LEU A 31 -11.96 -8.75 -22.79
C LEU A 31 -11.11 -8.63 -24.07
N LYS A 32 -10.28 -7.60 -24.15
CA LYS A 32 -9.37 -7.40 -25.26
C LYS A 32 -7.96 -7.81 -24.88
N LEU A 33 -7.38 -8.78 -25.61
CA LEU A 33 -6.05 -9.32 -25.33
C LEU A 33 -4.96 -8.57 -26.11
N TYR A 34 -3.86 -8.28 -25.42
CA TYR A 34 -2.65 -7.66 -25.96
C TYR A 34 -1.43 -8.49 -25.62
N ASN A 35 -0.39 -8.32 -26.43
CA ASN A 35 0.90 -8.92 -26.15
C ASN A 35 1.56 -8.24 -24.94
N LYS A 36 2.27 -9.03 -24.14
CA LYS A 36 3.15 -8.52 -23.08
C LYS A 36 4.06 -7.41 -23.62
N GLY A 37 4.25 -6.35 -22.84
CA GLY A 37 5.16 -5.27 -23.23
C GLY A 37 4.47 -4.16 -24.03
N THR A 38 3.20 -4.32 -24.38
CA THR A 38 2.42 -3.26 -25.03
C THR A 38 2.31 -2.07 -24.07
N LYS A 39 2.67 -0.89 -24.57
CA LYS A 39 2.55 0.38 -23.84
C LYS A 39 1.08 0.79 -23.75
N ALA A 40 0.67 1.26 -22.58
CA ALA A 40 -0.68 1.72 -22.31
C ALA A 40 -0.64 3.03 -21.52
N PHE A 41 -1.55 3.95 -21.79
CA PHE A 41 -1.75 5.14 -20.97
C PHE A 41 -3.01 4.98 -20.13
N VAL A 42 -2.85 4.93 -18.81
CA VAL A 42 -3.97 4.87 -17.88
C VAL A 42 -4.52 6.27 -17.64
N ILE A 43 -5.83 6.40 -17.84
CA ILE A 43 -6.62 7.61 -17.71
C ILE A 43 -7.62 7.38 -16.59
N LYS A 44 -7.64 8.27 -15.60
CA LYS A 44 -8.67 8.31 -14.58
C LYS A 44 -9.64 9.44 -14.93
N ALA A 45 -10.89 9.08 -15.21
CA ALA A 45 -11.93 10.05 -15.53
C ALA A 45 -12.47 10.70 -14.24
N PHE A 46 -13.23 11.80 -14.39
CA PHE A 46 -13.76 12.59 -13.28
C PHE A 46 -14.79 11.84 -12.43
N ASP A 47 -15.54 10.93 -13.06
CA ASP A 47 -16.47 9.99 -12.42
C ASP A 47 -15.75 8.90 -11.60
N GLY A 48 -14.43 8.78 -11.74
CA GLY A 48 -13.61 7.76 -11.09
C GLY A 48 -13.39 6.51 -11.93
N SER A 49 -14.01 6.41 -13.11
CA SER A 49 -13.80 5.30 -14.04
C SER A 49 -12.36 5.29 -14.55
N LEU A 50 -11.83 4.09 -14.76
CA LEU A 50 -10.50 3.90 -15.33
C LEU A 50 -10.62 3.51 -16.80
N LEU A 51 -9.88 4.23 -17.63
CA LEU A 51 -9.74 3.97 -19.06
C LEU A 51 -8.27 3.74 -19.37
N ALA A 52 -8.00 3.05 -20.47
CA ALA A 52 -6.66 2.90 -21.01
C ALA A 52 -6.65 3.24 -22.50
N SER A 53 -5.69 4.06 -22.93
CA SER A 53 -5.34 4.18 -24.33
C SER A 53 -4.25 3.17 -24.67
N ILE A 54 -4.55 2.22 -25.57
CA ILE A 54 -3.65 1.15 -26.00
C ILE A 54 -3.70 1.12 -27.53
N LYS A 55 -2.55 1.30 -28.20
CA LYS A 55 -2.47 1.38 -29.68
C LYS A 55 -3.50 2.35 -30.29
N ASP A 56 -3.64 3.53 -29.68
CA ASP A 56 -4.58 4.59 -30.09
C ASP A 56 -6.07 4.25 -29.97
N GLU A 57 -6.42 3.09 -29.39
CA GLU A 57 -7.78 2.71 -29.04
C GLU A 57 -8.06 2.95 -27.54
N ILE A 58 -9.30 3.32 -27.20
CA ILE A 58 -9.74 3.53 -25.82
C ILE A 58 -10.43 2.28 -25.30
N HIS A 59 -9.98 1.80 -24.15
CA HIS A 59 -10.52 0.64 -23.45
C HIS A 59 -10.99 1.01 -22.05
N ILE A 60 -12.00 0.31 -21.58
CA ILE A 60 -12.47 0.42 -20.19
C ILE A 60 -11.62 -0.54 -19.35
N LEU A 61 -11.10 -0.07 -18.23
CA LEU A 61 -10.32 -0.89 -17.30
C LEU A 61 -11.23 -1.42 -16.19
N MET A 62 -11.35 -2.73 -16.10
CA MET A 62 -12.05 -3.38 -14.97
C MET A 62 -11.06 -3.94 -13.97
N GLU A 63 -11.35 -3.77 -12.68
CA GLU A 63 -10.53 -4.31 -11.60
C GLU A 63 -10.63 -5.83 -11.55
N VAL A 64 -9.47 -6.49 -11.47
CA VAL A 64 -9.38 -7.93 -11.25
C VAL A 64 -9.27 -8.18 -9.75
N GLU A 65 -10.04 -9.15 -9.25
CA GLU A 65 -10.00 -9.54 -7.85
C GLU A 65 -8.59 -9.98 -7.44
N LYS A 66 -8.16 -9.54 -6.26
CA LYS A 66 -6.87 -9.95 -5.70
C LYS A 66 -6.96 -11.41 -5.31
N ARG A 67 -6.01 -12.21 -5.80
CA ARG A 67 -5.89 -13.61 -5.39
C ARG A 67 -5.72 -13.69 -3.87
N SER A 68 -6.70 -14.29 -3.20
CA SER A 68 -6.59 -14.69 -1.81
C SER A 68 -5.80 -15.99 -1.70
N PRO A 69 -4.93 -16.16 -0.68
CA PRO A 69 -4.28 -17.43 -0.39
C PRO A 69 -5.26 -18.49 0.15
N TYR A 70 -6.42 -18.08 0.66
CA TYR A 70 -7.45 -18.96 1.21
C TYR A 70 -8.71 -18.87 0.37
N SER A 71 -9.32 -20.03 0.09
CA SER A 71 -10.63 -20.13 -0.55
C SER A 71 -11.73 -19.74 0.43
N LYS A 72 -12.68 -18.93 -0.05
CA LYS A 72 -13.85 -18.52 0.75
C LYS A 72 -14.82 -19.67 0.99
N GLU A 73 -14.85 -20.65 0.09
CA GLU A 73 -15.81 -21.75 0.11
C GLU A 73 -15.27 -23.00 0.83
N PHE A 74 -13.95 -23.26 0.70
CA PHE A 74 -13.34 -24.50 1.17
C PHE A 74 -12.50 -24.33 2.44
N ASP A 75 -11.84 -23.19 2.63
CA ASP A 75 -10.96 -22.99 3.78
C ASP A 75 -11.70 -22.35 4.95
N SER A 76 -11.39 -22.81 6.17
CA SER A 76 -11.84 -22.14 7.38
C SER A 76 -11.18 -20.76 7.50
N SER A 77 -11.92 -19.77 8.02
CA SER A 77 -11.40 -18.43 8.22
C SER A 77 -10.12 -18.46 9.09
N PRO A 78 -8.98 -17.94 8.60
CA PRO A 78 -7.74 -17.98 9.36
C PRO A 78 -7.91 -17.23 10.67
N PRO A 79 -7.32 -17.72 11.79
CA PRO A 79 -7.37 -17.00 13.04
C PRO A 79 -6.75 -15.61 12.87
N PRO A 80 -7.30 -14.56 13.54
CA PRO A 80 -6.79 -13.21 13.40
C PRO A 80 -5.31 -13.18 13.78
N LYS A 81 -4.46 -12.64 12.89
CA LYS A 81 -3.03 -12.49 13.15
C LYS A 81 -2.82 -11.65 14.40
N LYS A 82 -2.31 -12.27 15.47
CA LYS A 82 -1.90 -11.55 16.68
C LYS A 82 -0.73 -10.64 16.32
N ARG A 83 -0.94 -9.32 16.33
CA ARG A 83 0.16 -8.36 16.18
C ARG A 83 0.99 -8.40 17.45
N ILE A 84 2.26 -8.77 17.32
CA ILE A 84 3.20 -8.67 18.45
C ILE A 84 3.50 -7.18 18.64
N PRO A 85 3.20 -6.59 19.82
CA PRO A 85 3.53 -5.20 20.08
C PRO A 85 5.05 -5.01 20.04
N HIS A 86 5.50 -3.89 19.49
CA HIS A 86 6.91 -3.57 19.44
C HIS A 86 7.45 -3.34 20.87
N LYS A 87 8.37 -4.20 21.31
CA LYS A 87 9.15 -4.00 22.53
C LYS A 87 10.45 -3.30 22.15
N PRO A 88 10.67 -2.04 22.54
CA PRO A 88 11.91 -1.35 22.22
C PRO A 88 13.10 -1.93 22.97
N ALA A 89 14.29 -1.57 22.48
CA ALA A 89 15.56 -2.08 22.94
C ALA A 89 15.77 -1.93 24.46
N PRO A 90 16.62 -2.78 25.07
CA PRO A 90 17.01 -2.63 26.48
C PRO A 90 17.53 -1.22 26.79
N ASN A 91 18.33 -0.63 25.91
CA ASN A 91 18.96 0.67 26.11
C ASN A 91 18.09 1.87 25.66
N HIS A 92 16.77 1.70 25.53
CA HIS A 92 15.89 2.78 25.11
C HIS A 92 15.67 3.79 26.26
N PRO A 93 15.73 5.12 26.02
CA PRO A 93 15.70 6.16 27.07
C PRO A 93 14.43 6.13 27.94
N TRP A 94 13.31 5.65 27.41
CA TRP A 94 12.05 5.49 28.14
C TRP A 94 12.08 4.38 29.23
N ARG A 95 13.13 3.54 29.26
CA ARG A 95 13.22 2.41 30.17
C ARG A 95 13.81 2.94 31.46
N SER A 96 13.12 2.66 32.57
CA SER A 96 13.34 3.17 33.93
C SER A 96 14.81 3.20 34.43
N GLN A 97 15.71 2.45 33.82
CA GLN A 97 17.16 2.47 34.12
C GLN A 97 17.77 3.88 33.95
N PHE A 98 17.31 4.66 32.97
CA PHE A 98 17.72 6.06 32.79
C PHE A 98 17.00 7.03 33.76
N PHE A 99 15.86 6.61 34.30
CA PHE A 99 15.07 7.33 35.29
C PHE A 99 15.39 6.87 36.72
N SER A 100 16.61 6.40 36.98
CA SER A 100 17.02 6.11 38.35
C SER A 100 16.96 7.41 39.18
N PRO A 101 16.55 7.36 40.46
CA PRO A 101 16.42 8.55 41.31
C PRO A 101 17.72 9.35 41.38
N LYS A 102 18.88 8.68 41.33
CA LYS A 102 20.20 9.31 41.26
C LYS A 102 20.41 10.20 40.02
N ILE A 103 19.91 9.75 38.86
CA ILE A 103 20.00 10.53 37.61
C ILE A 103 18.99 11.68 37.65
N LEU A 104 17.80 11.47 38.20
CA LEU A 104 16.83 12.55 38.39
C LEU A 104 17.33 13.63 39.35
N GLU A 105 17.93 13.24 40.46
CA GLU A 105 18.52 14.15 41.45
C GLU A 105 19.61 15.02 40.83
N SER A 106 20.47 14.47 39.97
CA SER A 106 21.52 15.25 39.28
C SER A 106 20.96 16.26 38.28
N HIS A 107 19.82 15.97 37.65
CA HIS A 107 19.18 16.88 36.70
C HIS A 107 18.25 17.91 37.39
N ILE A 108 17.74 17.58 38.58
CA ILE A 108 16.90 18.47 39.41
C ILE A 108 17.76 19.42 40.26
N ALA A 109 18.98 19.01 40.64
CA ALA A 109 19.90 19.84 41.37
C ALA A 109 20.35 21.04 40.52
N LYS A 110 19.68 22.18 40.70
CA LYS A 110 20.18 23.48 40.23
C LYS A 110 21.52 23.78 40.89
N ASP A 111 22.48 24.21 40.08
CA ASP A 111 23.80 24.65 40.52
C ASP A 111 23.68 25.71 41.63
N LYS A 112 24.06 25.35 42.86
CA LYS A 112 24.15 26.30 43.98
C LYS A 112 25.49 27.04 43.92
N LYS A 113 25.70 27.80 42.86
CA LYS A 113 26.75 28.83 42.70
C LYS A 113 26.16 29.83 41.71
N GLU A 114 25.94 31.10 41.96
CA GLU A 114 26.61 32.09 42.80
C GLU A 114 25.56 33.10 43.31
N CYS A 115 25.66 33.50 44.57
CA CYS A 115 25.25 34.80 45.12
C CYS A 115 25.78 34.81 46.56
N GLN A 116 27.10 34.85 46.70
CA GLN A 116 27.72 35.41 47.91
C GLN A 116 27.94 36.89 47.60
N GLU A 117 27.11 37.74 48.20
CA GLU A 117 27.37 39.18 48.38
C GLU A 117 27.12 39.51 49.86
#